data_AF-A0A6N7X7M9-F1
#
_entry.id   AF-A0A6N7X7M9-F1
#
_cell.length_a   1.000
_cell.length_b   1.000
_cell.length_c   1.000
_cell.angle_alpha   90.00
_cell.angle_beta   90.00
_cell.angle_gamma   90.00
#
_symmetry.space_group_name_H-M   'P 1'
#
loop_
_entity.id
_entity.type
_entity.pdbx_description
1 polymer ?
#
loop_
_entity_poly.entity_id
_entity_poly.type
_entity_poly.pdbx_seq_one_letter_code
_entity_poly.pdbx_strand_id
1 'polypeptide(L)'
;MNRNTKELGDKLAAGIAAVGAVLAVPSQALASSISGPDILLPKPAEFFPALIAFLVIWLVMAKVAWPSILGMMEKRQQKIQDDLDSAAKEKAKATESARAYEERIAEANREAEEIISNAKKEAEEERSQILAKAQHEASAIVVKAHGAVESERKKAMIELSSSVVDLSVEIASKIIGNDLSEDEQRKLAEKYLAEVSAPDEQ
;
A
#
# COMPACT_ATOMS: atom_id res chain seq x y z
N MET A 1 70.44 27.59 15.36
CA MET A 1 70.44 26.60 16.46
C MET A 1 69.52 25.45 16.03
N ASN A 2 69.90 24.15 15.94
CA ASN A 2 70.78 23.32 16.78
C ASN A 2 70.18 23.17 18.20
N ARG A 3 69.93 22.01 18.83
CA ARG A 3 70.09 20.57 18.53
C ARG A 3 68.70 19.90 18.73
N ASN A 4 68.44 18.59 18.80
CA ASN A 4 69.27 17.37 18.79
C ASN A 4 68.43 16.16 18.31
N THR A 5 69.06 15.06 17.87
CA THR A 5 68.41 13.74 17.70
C THR A 5 69.23 12.68 18.45
N LYS A 6 68.69 12.08 19.52
CA LYS A 6 69.30 10.91 20.16
C LYS A 6 68.30 10.05 20.95
N GLU A 7 68.37 8.75 20.67
CA GLU A 7 68.18 7.60 21.58
C GLU A 7 66.81 7.35 22.24
N LEU A 8 66.03 6.43 21.67
CA LEU A 8 65.88 5.05 22.19
C LEU A 8 65.13 4.18 21.15
N GLY A 9 65.56 2.99 20.72
CA GLY A 9 66.79 2.27 21.06
C GLY A 9 66.58 1.02 21.91
N ASP A 10 65.60 0.16 21.61
CA ASP A 10 65.71 -1.27 21.94
C ASP A 10 64.77 -2.18 21.11
N LYS A 11 65.15 -3.46 20.94
CA LYS A 11 64.34 -4.58 20.36
C LYS A 11 64.08 -4.63 18.83
N LEU A 12 65.11 -4.47 17.99
CA LEU A 12 65.17 -5.12 16.67
C LEU A 12 66.54 -5.76 16.42
N ALA A 13 66.87 -6.76 17.23
CA ALA A 13 68.10 -7.54 17.14
C ALA A 13 67.79 -9.02 16.90
N ALA A 14 67.67 -9.43 15.62
CA ALA A 14 67.99 -10.76 15.10
C ALA A 14 67.68 -10.83 13.59
N GLY A 15 68.65 -11.22 12.76
CA GLY A 15 68.39 -11.61 11.37
C GLY A 15 68.59 -10.53 10.30
N ILE A 16 69.82 -10.03 10.15
CA ILE A 16 70.58 -9.82 8.89
C ILE A 16 71.91 -9.18 9.32
N ALA A 17 72.97 -9.99 9.41
CA ALA A 17 74.29 -9.54 9.85
C ALA A 17 75.41 -10.33 9.14
N ALA A 18 75.65 -9.99 7.88
CA ALA A 18 76.82 -10.44 7.11
C ALA A 18 77.11 -9.54 5.88
N VAL A 19 76.91 -8.22 6.01
CA VAL A 19 77.32 -7.24 4.98
C VAL A 19 78.10 -6.13 5.69
N GLY A 20 79.43 -6.24 5.72
CA GLY A 20 80.28 -5.24 6.35
C GLY A 20 81.75 -5.63 6.52
N ALA A 21 82.62 -5.01 5.72
CA ALA A 21 84.05 -4.80 5.95
C ALA A 21 85.02 -6.00 6.09
N VAL A 22 85.61 -6.39 4.96
CA VAL A 22 87.08 -6.61 4.90
C VAL A 22 87.62 -5.75 3.74
N LEU A 23 88.21 -4.59 4.10
CA LEU A 23 89.07 -3.80 3.20
C LEU A 23 90.53 -4.07 3.58
N ALA A 24 91.43 -4.00 2.58
CA ALA A 24 92.85 -4.40 2.62
C ALA A 24 93.04 -5.92 2.84
N VAL A 25 93.44 -6.74 1.84
CA VAL A 25 94.58 -6.59 0.92
C VAL A 25 94.29 -7.28 -0.42
N PRO A 26 94.68 -6.72 -1.59
CA PRO A 26 94.83 -7.50 -2.82
C PRO A 26 96.29 -7.45 -3.33
N SER A 27 97.15 -8.28 -2.76
CA SER A 27 98.53 -8.50 -3.26
C SER A 27 98.74 -9.97 -3.60
N GLN A 28 98.24 -10.36 -4.78
CA GLN A 28 98.76 -11.44 -5.62
C GLN A 28 99.07 -12.79 -4.96
N ALA A 29 98.03 -13.62 -4.78
CA ALA A 29 98.14 -15.08 -4.83
C ALA A 29 96.77 -15.64 -5.28
N LEU A 30 96.64 -16.45 -6.34
CA LEU A 30 97.62 -16.89 -7.34
C LEU A 30 96.87 -16.98 -8.68
N ALA A 31 97.37 -16.27 -9.70
CA ALA A 31 96.97 -16.56 -11.08
C ALA A 31 97.66 -17.87 -11.51
N SER A 32 97.02 -19.00 -11.26
CA SER A 32 97.38 -20.30 -11.82
C SER A 32 96.58 -20.55 -13.10
N SER A 33 97.24 -21.15 -14.08
CA SER A 33 96.76 -21.25 -15.46
C SER A 33 95.40 -21.96 -15.59
N ILE A 34 94.41 -21.24 -16.12
CA ILE A 34 93.16 -21.79 -16.67
C ILE A 34 93.50 -22.47 -18.01
N SER A 35 94.14 -23.64 -17.93
CA SER A 35 94.50 -24.50 -19.05
C SER A 35 94.60 -25.95 -18.59
N GLY A 36 93.48 -26.68 -18.60
CA GLY A 36 93.43 -28.10 -18.28
C GLY A 36 91.99 -28.66 -18.28
N PRO A 37 91.79 -29.99 -18.43
CA PRO A 37 90.45 -30.60 -18.49
C PRO A 37 89.60 -30.46 -17.21
N ASP A 38 90.23 -30.09 -16.08
CA ASP A 38 89.61 -29.94 -14.75
C ASP A 38 88.48 -28.87 -14.68
N ILE A 39 88.31 -28.04 -15.71
CA ILE A 39 87.18 -27.10 -15.83
C ILE A 39 85.92 -27.75 -16.43
N LEU A 40 86.07 -28.82 -17.21
CA LEU A 40 84.94 -29.53 -17.84
C LEU A 40 84.48 -30.73 -17.02
N LEU A 41 85.31 -31.22 -16.09
CA LEU A 41 84.98 -32.29 -15.14
C LEU A 41 85.26 -31.81 -13.71
N PRO A 42 84.24 -31.34 -12.96
CA PRO A 42 84.43 -30.98 -11.55
C PRO A 42 84.85 -32.21 -10.76
N LYS A 43 85.75 -32.01 -9.78
CA LYS A 43 86.23 -33.09 -8.92
C LYS A 43 85.05 -33.74 -8.19
N PRO A 44 84.98 -35.09 -8.09
CA PRO A 44 83.83 -35.77 -7.49
C PRO A 44 83.59 -35.36 -6.02
N ALA A 45 84.61 -34.85 -5.33
CA ALA A 45 84.51 -34.32 -3.98
C ALA A 45 83.63 -33.05 -3.85
N GLU A 46 83.53 -32.22 -4.90
CA GLU A 46 82.72 -30.99 -4.89
C GLU A 46 81.27 -31.24 -5.34
N PHE A 47 81.04 -32.33 -6.09
CA PHE A 47 79.71 -32.73 -6.53
C PHE A 47 78.77 -33.12 -5.37
N PHE A 48 79.27 -33.86 -4.37
CA PHE A 48 78.46 -34.26 -3.20
C PHE A 48 77.91 -33.08 -2.38
N PRO A 49 78.71 -32.08 -1.91
CA PRO A 49 78.17 -30.94 -1.18
C PRO A 49 77.27 -30.06 -2.06
N ALA A 50 77.56 -29.91 -3.35
CA ALA A 50 76.67 -29.20 -4.29
C ALA A 50 75.31 -29.91 -4.44
N LEU A 51 75.30 -31.24 -4.56
CA LEU A 51 74.08 -32.05 -4.62
C LEU A 51 73.28 -31.98 -3.31
N ILE A 52 73.94 -32.00 -2.15
CA ILE A 52 73.29 -31.84 -0.85
C ILE A 52 72.67 -30.44 -0.74
N ALA A 53 73.38 -29.38 -1.11
CA ALA A 53 72.85 -28.02 -1.11
C ALA A 53 71.65 -27.88 -2.06
N PHE A 54 71.72 -28.47 -3.27
CA PHE A 54 70.62 -28.51 -4.21
C PHE A 54 69.40 -29.26 -3.65
N LEU A 55 69.59 -30.42 -3.02
CA LEU A 55 68.52 -31.20 -2.39
C LEU A 55 67.87 -30.45 -1.21
N VAL A 56 68.65 -29.75 -0.38
CA VAL A 56 68.12 -28.93 0.71
C VAL A 56 67.26 -27.78 0.17
N ILE A 57 67.74 -27.06 -0.85
CA ILE A 57 66.98 -25.98 -1.50
C ILE A 57 65.72 -26.54 -2.17
N TRP A 58 65.83 -27.66 -2.89
CA TRP A 58 64.69 -28.31 -3.55
C TRP A 58 63.63 -28.77 -2.56
N LEU A 59 64.01 -29.35 -1.42
CA LEU A 59 63.08 -29.82 -0.39
C LEU A 59 62.35 -28.65 0.29
N VAL A 60 63.06 -27.54 0.58
CA VAL A 60 62.44 -26.30 1.08
C VAL A 60 61.48 -25.71 0.04
N MET A 61 61.90 -25.64 -1.23
CA MET A 61 61.07 -25.11 -2.32
C MET A 61 59.83 -25.98 -2.56
N ALA A 62 59.96 -27.31 -2.58
CA ALA A 62 58.85 -28.25 -2.70
C ALA A 62 57.86 -28.10 -1.53
N LYS A 63 58.36 -27.92 -0.30
CA LYS A 63 57.53 -27.74 0.90
C LYS A 63 56.79 -26.40 0.96
N VAL A 64 57.26 -25.36 0.26
CA VAL A 64 56.69 -23.99 0.33
C VAL A 64 55.97 -23.59 -0.97
N ALA A 65 56.59 -23.78 -2.14
CA ALA A 65 56.04 -23.37 -3.41
C ALA A 65 54.85 -24.24 -3.85
N TRP A 66 54.94 -25.57 -3.67
CA TRP A 66 53.89 -26.50 -4.08
C TRP A 66 52.54 -26.23 -3.39
N PRO A 67 52.43 -26.11 -2.05
CA PRO A 67 51.16 -25.78 -1.41
C PRO A 67 50.66 -24.36 -1.73
N SER A 68 51.56 -23.41 -2.00
CA SER A 68 51.19 -22.06 -2.42
C SER A 68 50.51 -22.04 -3.80
N ILE A 69 51.04 -22.81 -4.76
CA ILE A 69 50.49 -22.93 -6.11
C ILE A 69 49.14 -23.68 -6.09
N LEU A 70 49.07 -24.83 -5.40
CA LEU A 70 47.81 -25.57 -5.25
C LEU A 70 46.75 -24.72 -4.55
N GLY A 71 47.10 -24.05 -3.45
CA GLY A 71 46.18 -23.18 -2.72
C GLY A 71 45.70 -21.96 -3.54
N MET A 72 46.47 -21.48 -4.52
CA MET A 72 45.98 -20.46 -5.46
C MET A 72 44.97 -21.05 -6.46
N MET A 73 45.24 -22.24 -7.00
CA MET A 73 44.34 -22.92 -7.93
C MET A 73 43.02 -23.28 -7.26
N GLU A 74 43.08 -23.84 -6.06
CA GLU A 74 41.90 -24.22 -5.27
C GLU A 74 41.06 -23.00 -4.85
N LYS A 75 41.69 -21.89 -4.42
CA LYS A 75 40.97 -20.62 -4.20
C LYS A 75 40.29 -20.09 -5.45
N ARG A 76 40.90 -20.23 -6.64
CA ARG A 76 40.27 -19.82 -7.90
C ARG A 76 39.08 -20.72 -8.24
N GLN A 77 39.24 -22.04 -8.10
CA GLN A 77 38.18 -23.02 -8.34
C GLN A 77 37.00 -22.80 -7.39
N GLN A 78 37.27 -22.64 -6.09
CA GLN A 78 36.27 -22.35 -5.08
C GLN A 78 35.54 -21.04 -5.37
N LYS A 79 36.26 -19.94 -5.66
CA LYS A 79 35.62 -18.67 -6.02
C LYS A 79 34.73 -18.80 -7.26
N ILE A 80 35.17 -19.52 -8.30
CA ILE A 80 34.36 -19.74 -9.51
C ILE A 80 33.09 -20.53 -9.16
N GLN A 81 33.19 -21.56 -8.32
CA GLN A 81 32.03 -22.33 -7.89
C GLN A 81 31.08 -21.48 -7.04
N ASP A 82 31.59 -20.70 -6.09
CA ASP A 82 30.81 -19.80 -5.24
C ASP A 82 30.10 -18.70 -6.07
N ASP A 83 30.80 -18.10 -7.04
CA ASP A 83 30.25 -17.10 -7.97
C ASP A 83 29.12 -17.72 -8.82
N LEU A 84 29.31 -18.94 -9.35
CA LEU A 84 28.30 -19.66 -10.14
C LEU A 84 27.08 -20.07 -9.30
N ASP A 85 27.32 -20.58 -8.09
CA ASP A 85 26.28 -20.94 -7.13
C ASP A 85 25.46 -19.71 -6.69
N SER A 86 26.11 -18.57 -6.46
CA SER A 86 25.42 -17.31 -6.13
C SER A 86 24.59 -16.84 -7.31
N ALA A 87 25.15 -16.80 -8.52
CA ALA A 87 24.43 -16.42 -9.73
C ALA A 87 23.22 -17.34 -10.01
N ALA A 88 23.35 -18.64 -9.77
CA ALA A 88 22.24 -19.59 -9.89
C ALA A 88 21.14 -19.34 -8.84
N LYS A 89 21.52 -19.10 -7.58
CA LYS A 89 20.59 -18.76 -6.48
C LYS A 89 19.89 -17.43 -6.70
N GLU A 90 20.61 -16.40 -7.17
CA GLU A 90 20.06 -15.09 -7.50
C GLU A 90 19.09 -15.18 -8.68
N LYS A 91 19.45 -15.91 -9.74
CA LYS A 91 18.54 -16.16 -10.87
C LYS A 91 17.27 -16.90 -10.42
N ALA A 92 17.39 -17.92 -9.58
CA ALA A 92 16.24 -18.64 -9.03
C ALA A 92 15.33 -17.70 -8.22
N LYS A 93 15.89 -16.94 -7.28
CA LYS A 93 15.16 -15.93 -6.48
C LYS A 93 14.50 -14.85 -7.35
N ALA A 94 15.15 -14.41 -8.42
CA ALA A 94 14.60 -13.45 -9.36
C ALA A 94 13.39 -14.03 -10.10
N THR A 95 13.46 -15.29 -10.56
CA THR A 95 12.32 -15.97 -11.20
C THR A 95 11.17 -16.28 -10.23
N GLU A 96 11.48 -16.60 -8.98
CA GLU A 96 10.49 -16.81 -7.91
C GLU A 96 9.80 -15.49 -7.56
N SER A 97 10.56 -14.41 -7.35
CA SER A 97 10.04 -13.07 -7.12
C SER A 97 9.16 -12.60 -8.28
N ALA A 98 9.60 -12.79 -9.53
CA ALA A 98 8.83 -12.42 -10.71
C ALA A 98 7.46 -13.13 -10.77
N ARG A 99 7.43 -14.45 -10.53
CA ARG A 99 6.17 -15.22 -10.43
C ARG A 99 5.28 -14.71 -9.30
N ALA A 100 5.84 -14.46 -8.12
CA ALA A 100 5.08 -13.92 -6.99
C ALA A 100 4.53 -12.50 -7.28
N TYR A 101 5.20 -11.69 -8.11
CA TYR A 101 4.66 -10.42 -8.58
C TYR A 101 3.54 -10.61 -9.62
N GLU A 102 3.71 -11.52 -10.58
CA GLU A 102 2.67 -11.87 -11.57
C GLU A 102 1.40 -12.41 -10.89
N GLU A 103 1.54 -13.32 -9.92
CA GLU A 103 0.45 -13.84 -9.09
C GLU A 103 -0.25 -12.74 -8.30
N ARG A 104 0.50 -11.82 -7.67
CA ARG A 104 -0.08 -10.66 -6.95
C ARG A 104 -0.82 -9.70 -7.87
N ILE A 105 -0.35 -9.49 -9.10
CA ILE A 105 -1.04 -8.66 -10.09
C ILE A 105 -2.33 -9.35 -10.55
N ALA A 106 -2.30 -10.66 -10.78
CA ALA A 106 -3.49 -11.43 -11.13
C ALA A 106 -4.55 -11.39 -10.01
N GLU A 107 -4.13 -11.59 -8.75
CA GLU A 107 -5.05 -11.54 -7.60
C GLU A 107 -5.59 -10.12 -7.37
N ALA A 108 -4.76 -9.07 -7.46
CA ALA A 108 -5.21 -7.68 -7.34
C ALA A 108 -6.21 -7.28 -8.44
N ASN A 109 -6.02 -7.76 -9.67
CA ASN A 109 -6.99 -7.55 -10.76
C ASN A 109 -8.33 -8.27 -10.46
N ARG A 110 -8.27 -9.50 -9.93
CA ARG A 110 -9.45 -10.27 -9.53
C ARG A 110 -10.21 -9.60 -8.39
N GLU A 111 -9.50 -9.14 -7.35
CA GLU A 111 -10.08 -8.39 -6.23
C GLU A 111 -10.72 -7.08 -6.73
N ALA A 112 -10.08 -6.37 -7.66
CA ALA A 112 -10.65 -5.17 -8.28
C ALA A 112 -11.92 -5.46 -9.10
N GLU A 113 -11.96 -6.55 -9.88
CA GLU A 113 -13.16 -7.00 -10.59
C GLU A 113 -14.28 -7.39 -9.62
N GLU A 114 -13.97 -8.07 -8.52
CA GLU A 114 -14.93 -8.42 -7.47
C GLU A 114 -15.50 -7.18 -6.77
N ILE A 115 -14.65 -6.22 -6.39
CA ILE A 115 -15.07 -4.92 -5.82
C ILE A 115 -16.00 -4.18 -6.78
N ILE A 116 -15.65 -4.10 -8.07
CA ILE A 116 -16.48 -3.43 -9.10
C ILE A 116 -17.81 -4.17 -9.30
N SER A 117 -17.81 -5.50 -9.27
CA SER A 117 -19.01 -6.33 -9.38
C SER A 117 -19.95 -6.11 -8.18
N ASN A 118 -19.40 -6.17 -6.96
CA ASN A 118 -20.14 -5.97 -5.72
C ASN A 118 -20.71 -4.54 -5.63
N ALA A 119 -19.90 -3.52 -5.95
CA ALA A 119 -20.36 -2.12 -5.96
C ALA A 119 -21.48 -1.87 -7.00
N LYS A 120 -21.43 -2.51 -8.18
CA LYS A 120 -22.52 -2.43 -9.16
C LYS A 120 -23.80 -3.11 -8.66
N LYS A 121 -23.67 -4.25 -7.99
CA LYS A 121 -24.81 -4.98 -7.43
C LYS A 121 -25.47 -4.18 -6.30
N GLU A 122 -24.68 -3.65 -5.38
CA GLU A 122 -25.14 -2.81 -4.27
C GLU A 122 -25.79 -1.51 -4.78
N ALA A 123 -25.20 -0.86 -5.79
CA ALA A 123 -25.78 0.34 -6.40
C ALA A 123 -27.12 0.08 -7.11
N GLU A 124 -27.31 -1.06 -7.80
CA GLU A 124 -28.61 -1.39 -8.42
C GLU A 124 -29.64 -1.82 -7.36
N GLU A 125 -29.21 -2.47 -6.27
CA GLU A 125 -30.08 -2.77 -5.13
C GLU A 125 -30.54 -1.48 -4.42
N GLU A 126 -29.62 -0.58 -4.08
CA GLU A 126 -29.92 0.73 -3.48
C GLU A 126 -30.84 1.54 -4.40
N ARG A 127 -30.55 1.60 -5.71
CA ARG A 127 -31.40 2.24 -6.71
C ARG A 127 -32.82 1.67 -6.72
N SER A 128 -32.95 0.34 -6.66
CA SER A 128 -34.25 -0.33 -6.59
C SER A 128 -35.00 0.02 -5.29
N GLN A 129 -34.32 0.02 -4.15
CA GLN A 129 -34.90 0.43 -2.85
C GLN A 129 -35.35 1.90 -2.86
N ILE A 130 -34.53 2.82 -3.41
CA ILE A 130 -34.87 4.24 -3.56
C ILE A 130 -36.09 4.42 -4.46
N LEU A 131 -36.15 3.73 -5.61
CA LEU A 131 -37.29 3.80 -6.53
C LEU A 131 -38.58 3.23 -5.91
N ALA A 132 -38.48 2.12 -5.17
CA ALA A 132 -39.62 1.54 -4.46
C ALA A 132 -40.14 2.47 -3.35
N LYS A 133 -39.22 3.07 -2.56
CA LYS A 133 -39.55 4.06 -1.54
C LYS A 133 -40.18 5.31 -2.13
N ALA A 134 -39.63 5.86 -3.21
CA ALA A 134 -40.17 7.03 -3.90
C ALA A 134 -41.58 6.77 -4.47
N GLN A 135 -41.84 5.59 -5.03
CA GLN A 135 -43.18 5.20 -5.47
C GLN A 135 -44.16 5.06 -4.30
N HIS A 136 -43.72 4.49 -3.18
CA HIS A 136 -44.54 4.37 -1.98
C HIS A 136 -44.89 5.74 -1.39
N GLU A 137 -43.91 6.64 -1.26
CA GLU A 137 -44.11 8.01 -0.79
C GLU A 137 -45.01 8.82 -1.74
N ALA A 138 -44.82 8.71 -3.06
CA ALA A 138 -45.70 9.35 -4.04
C ALA A 138 -47.15 8.85 -3.92
N SER A 139 -47.37 7.55 -3.77
CA SER A 139 -48.70 6.96 -3.55
C SER A 139 -49.32 7.45 -2.24
N ALA A 140 -48.55 7.50 -1.14
CA ALA A 140 -49.00 8.03 0.15
C ALA A 140 -49.38 9.52 0.07
N ILE A 141 -48.62 10.33 -0.68
CA ILE A 141 -48.94 11.74 -0.94
C ILE A 141 -50.26 11.87 -1.71
N VAL A 142 -50.47 11.06 -2.75
CA VAL A 142 -51.73 11.06 -3.54
C VAL A 142 -52.93 10.68 -2.67
N VAL A 143 -52.84 9.61 -1.87
CA VAL A 143 -53.90 9.21 -0.93
C VAL A 143 -54.19 10.31 0.09
N LYS A 144 -53.15 10.92 0.67
CA LYS A 144 -53.29 12.04 1.62
C LYS A 144 -53.93 13.27 0.97
N ALA A 145 -53.57 13.57 -0.28
CA ALA A 145 -54.15 14.68 -1.04
C ALA A 145 -55.64 14.45 -1.33
N HIS A 146 -56.04 13.23 -1.73
CA HIS A 146 -57.46 12.88 -1.90
C HIS A 146 -58.26 13.04 -0.59
N GLY A 147 -57.73 12.54 0.54
CA GLY A 147 -58.38 12.73 1.85
C GLY A 147 -58.50 14.19 2.27
N ALA A 148 -57.48 15.01 1.99
CA ALA A 148 -57.52 16.45 2.23
C ALA A 148 -58.58 17.15 1.35
N VAL A 149 -58.63 16.85 0.05
CA VAL A 149 -59.63 17.39 -0.88
C VAL A 149 -61.05 16.99 -0.48
N GLU A 150 -61.28 15.76 -0.02
CA GLU A 150 -62.60 15.33 0.45
C GLU A 150 -63.03 16.06 1.74
N SER A 151 -62.09 16.25 2.68
CA SER A 151 -62.32 17.04 3.89
C SER A 151 -62.64 18.50 3.58
N GLU A 152 -61.89 19.11 2.66
CA GLU A 152 -62.09 20.51 2.28
C GLU A 152 -63.41 20.70 1.51
N ARG A 153 -63.78 19.77 0.63
CA ARG A 153 -65.09 19.75 -0.03
C ARG A 153 -66.24 19.65 0.99
N LYS A 154 -66.09 18.86 2.05
CA LYS A 154 -67.09 18.76 3.14
C LYS A 154 -67.23 20.09 3.89
N LYS A 155 -66.12 20.75 4.24
CA LYS A 155 -66.15 22.10 4.85
C LYS A 155 -66.83 23.13 3.94
N ALA A 156 -66.42 23.20 2.67
CA ALA A 156 -66.97 24.16 1.70
C ALA A 156 -68.48 23.95 1.49
N MET A 157 -68.98 22.72 1.55
CA MET A 157 -70.43 22.45 1.50
C MET A 157 -71.18 22.88 2.78
N ILE A 158 -70.56 22.74 3.96
CA ILE A 158 -71.14 23.22 5.22
C ILE A 158 -71.19 24.76 5.21
N GLU A 159 -70.10 25.41 4.81
CA GLU A 159 -70.00 26.87 4.71
C GLU A 159 -71.01 27.44 3.69
N LEU A 160 -71.07 26.86 2.49
CA LEU A 160 -72.09 27.22 1.49
C LEU A 160 -73.52 27.02 2.00
N SER A 161 -73.79 25.94 2.74
CA SER A 161 -75.11 25.71 3.33
C SER A 161 -75.46 26.78 4.36
N SER A 162 -74.50 27.19 5.20
CA SER A 162 -74.69 28.32 6.14
C SER A 162 -75.00 29.60 5.38
N SER A 163 -74.18 29.98 4.39
CA SER A 163 -74.39 31.20 3.61
C SER A 163 -75.74 31.24 2.88
N VAL A 164 -76.24 30.09 2.41
CA VAL A 164 -77.58 29.99 1.81
C VAL A 164 -78.69 30.16 2.85
N VAL A 165 -78.53 29.62 4.07
CA VAL A 165 -79.47 29.85 5.18
C VAL A 165 -79.47 31.33 5.57
N ASP A 166 -78.30 31.93 5.79
CA ASP A 166 -78.15 33.34 6.17
C ASP A 166 -78.79 34.27 5.13
N LEU A 167 -78.52 34.05 3.83
CA LEU A 167 -79.13 34.80 2.73
C LEU A 167 -80.65 34.59 2.66
N SER A 168 -81.15 33.37 2.94
CA SER A 168 -82.59 33.09 2.96
C SER A 168 -83.29 33.83 4.11
N VAL A 169 -82.65 33.92 5.28
CA VAL A 169 -83.14 34.71 6.42
C VAL A 169 -83.11 36.20 6.12
N GLU A 170 -82.07 36.72 5.44
CA GLU A 170 -82.01 38.12 5.01
C GLU A 170 -83.15 38.46 4.04
N ILE A 171 -83.37 37.62 3.01
CA ILE A 171 -84.46 37.80 2.04
C ILE A 171 -85.83 37.75 2.74
N ALA A 172 -86.08 36.77 3.60
CA ALA A 172 -87.34 36.66 4.34
C ALA A 172 -87.58 37.88 5.24
N SER A 173 -86.55 38.33 5.97
CA SER A 173 -86.61 39.53 6.82
C SER A 173 -86.92 40.79 6.01
N LYS A 174 -86.36 40.90 4.80
CA LYS A 174 -86.57 42.05 3.91
C LYS A 174 -87.95 42.08 3.26
N ILE A 175 -88.52 40.92 2.92
CA ILE A 175 -89.92 40.80 2.46
C ILE A 175 -90.87 41.23 3.58
N ILE A 176 -90.68 40.68 4.79
CA ILE A 176 -91.51 40.99 5.97
C ILE A 176 -91.36 42.47 6.38
N GLY A 177 -90.17 43.05 6.23
CA GLY A 177 -89.89 44.43 6.65
C GLY A 177 -90.41 45.52 5.70
N ASN A 178 -90.68 45.21 4.42
CA ASN A 178 -91.05 46.22 3.42
C ASN A 178 -92.52 46.20 2.98
N ASP A 179 -93.20 45.05 2.99
CA ASP A 179 -94.51 44.88 2.32
C ASP A 179 -95.66 44.45 3.24
N LEU A 180 -95.52 44.55 4.58
CA LEU A 180 -96.53 44.03 5.51
C LEU A 180 -97.65 45.05 5.83
N SER A 181 -98.81 44.88 5.20
CA SER A 181 -100.00 45.73 5.42
C SER A 181 -100.68 45.51 6.78
N GLU A 182 -101.49 46.47 7.23
CA GLU A 182 -102.20 46.42 8.53
C GLU A 182 -103.11 45.17 8.65
N ASP A 183 -103.76 44.77 7.56
CA ASP A 183 -104.61 43.58 7.50
C ASP A 183 -103.82 42.26 7.60
N GLU A 184 -102.60 42.21 7.07
CA GLU A 184 -101.73 41.03 7.13
C GLU A 184 -101.12 40.85 8.52
N GLN A 185 -100.74 41.95 9.18
CA GLN A 185 -100.32 41.93 10.58
C GLN A 185 -101.44 41.37 11.48
N ARG A 186 -102.68 41.76 11.22
CA ARG A 186 -103.86 41.30 11.97
C ARG A 186 -104.14 39.81 11.75
N LYS A 187 -104.10 39.33 10.51
CA LYS A 187 -104.19 37.89 10.18
C LYS A 187 -103.07 37.06 10.81
N LEU A 188 -101.85 37.58 10.84
CA LEU A 188 -100.72 36.87 11.44
C LEU A 188 -100.89 36.76 12.96
N ALA A 189 -101.36 37.82 13.62
CA ALA A 189 -101.70 37.80 15.04
C ALA A 189 -102.85 36.84 15.36
N GLU A 190 -103.91 36.80 14.56
CA GLU A 190 -105.00 35.82 14.68
C GLU A 190 -104.50 34.38 14.49
N LYS A 191 -103.59 34.15 13.54
CA LYS A 191 -103.01 32.82 13.31
C LYS A 191 -102.13 32.37 14.47
N TYR A 192 -101.24 33.23 15.00
CA TYR A 192 -100.47 32.92 16.20
C TYR A 192 -101.37 32.68 17.42
N LEU A 193 -102.45 33.46 17.57
CA LEU A 193 -103.41 33.24 18.64
C LEU A 193 -104.12 31.88 18.48
N ALA A 194 -104.49 31.48 17.26
CA ALA A 194 -105.09 30.17 16.99
C ALA A 194 -104.11 29.00 17.23
N GLU A 195 -102.83 29.17 16.87
CA GLU A 195 -101.80 28.13 16.98
C GLU A 195 -101.27 27.97 18.43
N VAL A 196 -101.34 29.03 19.25
CA VAL A 196 -101.07 29.00 20.70
C VAL A 196 -102.32 28.66 21.53
N SER A 197 -103.53 28.85 20.99
CA SER A 197 -104.80 28.45 21.63
C SER A 197 -105.27 27.05 21.23
N ALA A 198 -104.59 26.40 20.28
CA ALA A 198 -104.73 24.98 20.02
C ALA A 198 -104.13 24.22 21.23
N PRO A 199 -104.91 23.42 21.98
CA PRO A 199 -104.37 22.73 23.15
C PRO A 199 -103.28 21.72 22.78
N ASP A 200 -102.28 21.58 23.64
CA ASP A 200 -101.27 20.52 23.55
C ASP A 200 -101.93 19.12 23.66
N GLU A 201 -102.19 18.48 22.51
CA GLU A 201 -102.44 17.03 22.43
C GLU A 201 -101.27 16.33 21.72
N GLN A 202 -100.22 16.07 22.52
CA GLN A 202 -99.17 15.04 22.42
C GLN A 202 -98.51 14.74 21.07
#